data_AF-A0A345R3M0-F1
#
_entry.id   AF-A0A345R3M0-F1
#
_cell.length_a   1.000
_cell.length_b   1.000
_cell.length_c   1.000
_cell.angle_alpha   90.00
_cell.angle_beta   90.00
_cell.angle_gamma   90.00
#
_symmetry.space_group_name_H-M   'P 1'
#
loop_
_entity.id
_entity.type
_entity.pdbx_description
1 polymer ?
#
loop_
_entity_poly.entity_id
_entity_poly.type
_entity_poly.pdbx_seq_one_letter_code
_entity_poly.pdbx_strand_id
1 'polypeptide(L)'
;MRFIVRDTLGNEASQLVSSQSSLGFEASGLHVPHYAATVDLSGLAQGDLLTVDATIYPWVGDAFSISADADEYPSPNLTTLRMLNDTSGGYGACYAQVDGTTGDDATGQAASARADAIAAPFASIAAAADAIKEFNAAHFGRVDDAGGGTILLAEGAHILTPFKAAGRSAQLPLCIRAEDPSKRDTTILTDGGVNRFNGIPTHLKICDVTLQKGGANTVFLDSGADSAGNLLITKNCLWDANGFGSYGAWVYRVGRFVQINCSVVPNEDPHQGNSFSTEAIMVTAIGCKSCAGTITYQALGCSGLDEFTLRAPIGNRPAMTGTFLGWNTFSNGSATNAIVSVSAEIGARGFAFVGNIVESWGSSTNAALRLNADSDTNAAQNIVVHNNTIAGERANLLYLDGSENVAKSGSFRNNLFHRINIKSDVFSGETSLTGNWPARYKVGWSHNVAIAGSSNEPGYGPSSWLGELPSIGEVSHIASPWVDDRSHTGSNTGSGDYRPDALSDLPKISPAQAPYGTDLVGNTLGDSGFIGAVLSFA
;
A
#
# COMPACT_ATOMS: atom_id res chain seq x y z
N MET A 1 21.56 4.65 0.17
CA MET A 1 20.89 4.00 -0.98
C MET A 1 21.42 4.61 -2.27
N ARG A 2 21.70 3.81 -3.30
CA ARG A 2 22.06 4.30 -4.63
C ARG A 2 20.92 4.02 -5.60
N PHE A 3 20.42 5.05 -6.26
CA PHE A 3 19.48 4.93 -7.37
C PHE A 3 20.24 4.78 -8.67
N ILE A 4 19.79 3.88 -9.53
CA ILE A 4 20.44 3.55 -10.80
C ILE A 4 19.35 3.53 -11.86
N VAL A 5 19.58 4.23 -12.97
CA VAL A 5 18.67 4.26 -14.12
C VAL A 5 19.44 3.84 -15.36
N ARG A 6 18.91 2.85 -16.08
CA ARG A 6 19.53 2.27 -17.28
C ARG A 6 18.60 2.32 -18.47
N ASP A 7 19.13 2.66 -19.64
CA ASP A 7 18.45 2.48 -20.92
C ASP A 7 18.71 1.08 -21.50
N THR A 8 18.05 0.77 -22.62
CA THR A 8 18.18 -0.53 -23.31
C THR A 8 19.50 -0.68 -24.08
N LEU A 9 20.23 0.42 -24.29
CA LEU A 9 21.55 0.44 -24.92
C LEU A 9 22.69 0.20 -23.91
N GLY A 10 22.37 0.15 -22.61
CA GLY A 10 23.32 -0.08 -21.53
C GLY A 10 23.97 1.18 -20.97
N ASN A 11 23.50 2.38 -21.35
CA ASN A 11 23.90 3.60 -20.67
C ASN A 11 23.29 3.65 -19.27
N GLU A 12 24.02 4.22 -18.31
CA GLU A 12 23.61 4.28 -16.91
C GLU A 12 23.80 5.68 -16.34
N ALA A 13 22.82 6.13 -15.57
CA ALA A 13 22.93 7.26 -14.66
C ALA A 13 22.66 6.79 -13.23
N SER A 14 23.37 7.33 -12.23
CA SER A 14 23.17 6.94 -10.84
C SER A 14 23.37 8.09 -9.85
N GLN A 15 22.72 7.98 -8.70
CA GLN A 15 22.81 8.95 -7.60
C GLN A 15 22.85 8.23 -6.25
N LEU A 16 23.84 8.55 -5.43
CA LEU A 16 23.91 8.07 -4.04
C LEU A 16 23.20 9.06 -3.11
N VAL A 17 22.40 8.53 -2.20
CA VAL A 17 21.66 9.27 -1.18
C VAL A 17 21.91 8.64 0.19
N SER A 18 22.26 9.46 1.17
CA SER A 18 22.56 9.04 2.54
C SER A 18 21.49 9.46 3.57
N SER A 19 20.64 10.43 3.23
CA SER A 19 19.58 10.93 4.11
C SER A 19 18.19 10.66 3.54
N GLN A 20 17.22 10.51 4.43
CA GLN A 20 15.80 10.44 4.05
C GLN A 20 15.22 11.85 3.93
N SER A 21 14.23 11.98 3.05
CA SER A 21 13.24 13.07 3.02
C SER A 21 11.92 12.56 3.59
N SER A 22 10.89 13.41 3.66
CA SER A 22 9.53 13.04 4.04
C SER A 22 8.55 13.51 2.96
N LEU A 23 7.56 12.68 2.65
CA LEU A 23 6.49 12.96 1.69
C LEU A 23 5.14 12.89 2.40
N GLY A 24 4.36 13.96 2.35
CA GLY A 24 2.98 14.00 2.84
C GLY A 24 1.97 13.66 1.75
N PHE A 25 0.85 13.08 2.15
CA PHE A 25 -0.26 12.75 1.25
C PHE A 25 -1.55 13.43 1.70
N GLU A 26 -2.19 14.18 0.80
CA GLU A 26 -3.40 14.95 1.11
C GLU A 26 -4.59 14.04 1.44
N ALA A 27 -4.75 12.92 0.74
CA ALA A 27 -5.90 12.04 0.91
C ALA A 27 -5.91 11.40 2.31
N SER A 28 -4.77 10.87 2.76
CA SER A 28 -4.64 10.23 4.07
C SER A 28 -4.34 11.20 5.21
N GLY A 29 -3.70 12.34 4.91
CA GLY A 29 -3.13 13.27 5.89
C GLY A 29 -1.84 12.77 6.54
N LEU A 30 -1.24 11.69 6.04
CA LEU A 30 -0.08 11.02 6.64
C LEU A 30 1.22 11.31 5.89
N HIS A 31 2.34 11.08 6.56
CA HIS A 31 3.69 11.28 6.04
C HIS A 31 4.49 9.98 5.97
N VAL A 32 5.35 9.88 4.96
CA VAL A 32 6.26 8.75 4.75
C VAL A 32 7.70 9.22 4.57
N PRO A 33 8.63 8.83 5.46
CA PRO A 33 10.05 9.02 5.25
C PRO A 33 10.55 8.09 4.14
N HIS A 34 11.35 8.63 3.22
CA HIS A 34 11.84 7.90 2.06
C HIS A 34 13.19 8.43 1.59
N TYR A 35 13.96 7.60 0.89
CA TYR A 35 15.12 8.09 0.14
C TYR A 35 14.65 8.61 -1.22
N ALA A 36 15.11 9.80 -1.60
CA ALA A 36 14.82 10.41 -2.89
C ALA A 36 16.11 10.95 -3.53
N ALA A 37 16.17 10.87 -4.85
CA ALA A 37 17.26 11.40 -5.66
C ALA A 37 16.70 12.12 -6.90
N THR A 38 17.42 13.14 -7.33
CA THR A 38 17.34 13.64 -8.71
C THR A 38 18.43 12.91 -9.51
N VAL A 39 18.04 12.18 -10.55
CA VAL A 39 18.95 11.50 -11.47
C VAL A 39 18.87 12.22 -12.80
N ASP A 40 20.01 12.64 -13.36
CA ASP A 40 20.07 13.26 -14.68
C ASP A 40 19.94 12.18 -15.77
N LEU A 41 18.91 12.32 -16.61
CA LEU A 41 18.59 11.36 -17.68
C LEU A 41 19.12 11.82 -19.05
N SER A 42 19.81 12.97 -19.13
CA SER A 42 20.25 13.57 -20.40
C SER A 42 21.23 12.69 -21.20
N GLY A 43 21.98 11.83 -20.52
CA GLY A 43 22.89 10.85 -21.12
C GLY A 43 22.24 9.53 -21.54
N LEU A 44 20.94 9.35 -21.30
CA LEU A 44 20.19 8.13 -21.63
C LEU A 44 19.42 8.31 -22.94
N ALA A 45 19.16 7.20 -23.63
CA ALA A 45 18.43 7.19 -24.89
C ALA A 45 17.03 7.83 -24.76
N GLN A 46 16.76 8.84 -25.58
CA GLN A 46 15.47 9.52 -25.67
C GLN A 46 14.43 8.61 -26.35
N GLY A 47 13.21 8.60 -25.84
CA GLY A 47 12.11 7.74 -26.29
C GLY A 47 12.20 6.29 -25.80
N ASP A 48 13.21 5.95 -24.99
CA ASP A 48 13.44 4.59 -24.51
C ASP A 48 12.75 4.31 -23.16
N LEU A 49 12.45 3.03 -22.91
CA LEU A 49 11.88 2.56 -21.65
C LEU A 49 13.01 2.22 -20.67
N LEU A 50 13.27 3.15 -19.75
CA LEU A 50 14.31 3.01 -18.74
C LEU A 50 13.93 1.99 -17.67
N THR A 51 14.95 1.32 -17.14
CA THR A 51 14.88 0.53 -15.91
C THR A 51 15.32 1.39 -14.75
N VAL A 52 14.48 1.51 -13.72
CA VAL A 52 14.82 2.16 -12.45
C VAL A 52 15.09 1.08 -11.42
N ASP A 53 16.30 1.11 -10.89
CA ASP A 53 16.84 0.16 -9.93
C ASP A 53 17.39 0.91 -8.70
N ALA A 54 17.62 0.17 -7.62
CA ALA A 54 18.33 0.70 -6.48
C ALA A 54 19.16 -0.35 -5.75
N THR A 55 20.30 0.09 -5.24
CA THR A 55 21.13 -0.67 -4.30
C THR A 55 20.98 -0.09 -2.90
N ILE A 56 20.51 -0.94 -1.98
CA ILE A 56 20.38 -0.70 -0.55
C ILE A 56 21.67 -1.19 0.11
N TYR A 57 22.33 -0.31 0.87
CA TYR A 57 23.52 -0.63 1.63
C TYR A 57 23.12 -0.75 3.11
N PRO A 58 22.90 -1.97 3.64
CA PRO A 58 22.56 -2.12 5.04
C PRO A 58 23.78 -1.81 5.91
N TRP A 59 23.53 -1.52 7.19
CA TRP A 59 24.62 -1.30 8.16
C TRP A 59 25.39 -2.59 8.45
N VAL A 60 24.71 -3.74 8.32
CA VAL A 60 25.26 -5.08 8.48
C VAL A 60 24.70 -5.95 7.36
N GLY A 61 25.57 -6.74 6.73
CA GLY A 61 25.22 -7.62 5.63
C GLY A 61 25.64 -7.09 4.26
N ASP A 62 25.35 -7.87 3.24
CA ASP A 62 25.71 -7.54 1.86
C ASP A 62 24.77 -6.47 1.27
N ALA A 63 25.28 -5.73 0.28
CA ALA A 63 24.46 -4.80 -0.46
C ALA A 63 23.36 -5.55 -1.22
N PHE A 64 22.14 -5.02 -1.15
CA PHE A 64 20.98 -5.58 -1.82
C PHE A 64 20.62 -4.72 -3.03
N SER A 65 20.66 -5.28 -4.23
CA SER A 65 20.26 -4.60 -5.46
C SER A 65 18.94 -5.17 -5.96
N ILE A 66 17.95 -4.31 -6.20
CA ILE A 66 16.60 -4.75 -6.59
C ILE A 66 16.67 -5.60 -7.86
N SER A 67 17.44 -5.20 -8.88
CA SER A 67 17.58 -5.98 -10.12
C SER A 67 18.21 -7.37 -9.98
N ALA A 68 18.98 -7.63 -8.91
CA ALA A 68 19.68 -8.90 -8.71
C ALA A 68 19.00 -9.80 -7.67
N ASP A 69 18.47 -9.18 -6.61
CA ASP A 69 18.02 -9.90 -5.43
C ASP A 69 16.50 -10.02 -5.33
N ALA A 70 15.76 -9.19 -6.09
CA ALA A 70 14.29 -9.07 -6.06
C ALA A 70 13.57 -9.82 -7.19
N ASP A 71 12.24 -9.73 -7.19
CA ASP A 71 11.43 -10.35 -8.23
C ASP A 71 11.68 -9.64 -9.57
N GLU A 72 11.64 -10.40 -10.67
CA GLU A 72 11.72 -9.84 -12.02
C GLU A 72 10.48 -8.98 -12.33
N TYR A 73 10.69 -7.88 -13.06
CA TYR A 73 9.57 -7.08 -13.55
C TYR A 73 8.89 -7.83 -14.72
N PRO A 74 7.56 -7.98 -14.72
CA PRO A 74 6.59 -7.39 -13.79
C PRO A 74 6.28 -8.28 -12.57
N SER A 75 6.37 -7.72 -11.36
CA SER A 75 5.91 -8.36 -10.12
C SER A 75 5.09 -7.38 -9.25
N PRO A 76 4.12 -7.87 -8.44
CA PRO A 76 3.45 -7.07 -7.42
C PRO A 76 4.28 -6.91 -6.14
N ASN A 77 5.33 -7.72 -5.97
CA ASN A 77 6.30 -7.59 -4.89
C ASN A 77 7.37 -6.57 -5.30
N LEU A 78 8.36 -6.33 -4.43
CA LEU A 78 9.49 -5.45 -4.75
C LEU A 78 10.19 -5.94 -6.03
N THR A 79 10.28 -5.05 -7.02
CA THR A 79 10.90 -5.29 -8.33
C THR A 79 11.43 -3.97 -8.90
N THR A 80 12.21 -4.01 -9.98
CA THR A 80 12.62 -2.80 -10.70
C THR A 80 11.40 -2.08 -11.28
N LEU A 81 11.48 -0.76 -11.42
CA LEU A 81 10.42 0.03 -12.04
C LEU A 81 10.79 0.38 -13.48
N ARG A 82 9.79 0.81 -14.25
CA ARG A 82 9.94 1.24 -15.63
C ARG A 82 9.46 2.68 -15.78
N MET A 83 10.17 3.48 -16.56
CA MET A 83 9.75 4.83 -16.92
C MET A 83 10.17 5.17 -18.34
N LEU A 84 9.37 5.96 -19.06
CA LEU A 84 9.75 6.46 -20.37
C LEU A 84 10.70 7.65 -20.22
N ASN A 85 11.83 7.62 -20.93
CA ASN A 85 12.66 8.80 -21.10
C ASN A 85 12.08 9.69 -22.19
N ASP A 86 11.28 10.69 -21.82
CA ASP A 86 10.74 11.65 -22.78
C ASP A 86 11.06 13.11 -22.42
N THR A 87 12.30 13.37 -22.00
CA THR A 87 12.71 14.69 -21.53
C THR A 87 12.64 15.77 -22.61
N SER A 88 12.76 15.41 -23.90
CA SER A 88 12.62 16.35 -25.03
C SER A 88 11.24 16.35 -25.69
N GLY A 89 10.29 15.50 -25.26
CA GLY A 89 9.00 15.32 -25.92
C GLY A 89 9.07 14.54 -27.25
N GLY A 90 10.23 13.98 -27.59
CA GLY A 90 10.47 13.25 -28.84
C GLY A 90 9.71 11.93 -28.99
N TYR A 91 9.19 11.34 -27.91
CA TYR A 91 8.29 10.17 -28.00
C TYR A 91 6.92 10.53 -28.60
N GLY A 92 6.53 11.79 -28.44
CA GLY A 92 5.30 12.35 -29.00
C GLY A 92 4.10 12.23 -28.07
N ALA A 93 3.45 13.37 -27.83
CA ALA A 93 2.21 13.45 -27.09
C ALA A 93 1.00 13.27 -28.01
N CYS A 94 -0.07 12.66 -27.49
CA CYS A 94 -1.36 12.56 -28.15
C CYS A 94 -2.48 12.73 -27.11
N TYR A 95 -3.43 13.61 -27.42
CA TYR A 95 -4.58 13.96 -26.60
C TYR A 95 -5.87 13.73 -27.38
N ALA A 96 -6.91 13.28 -26.69
CA ALA A 96 -8.30 13.31 -27.16
C ALA A 96 -9.18 13.78 -26.00
N GLN A 97 -10.18 14.63 -26.25
CA GLN A 97 -11.15 15.02 -25.21
C GLN A 97 -12.43 14.19 -25.37
N VAL A 98 -13.09 13.88 -24.26
CA VAL A 98 -14.45 13.33 -24.21
C VAL A 98 -15.36 14.32 -23.51
N ASP A 99 -16.46 14.67 -24.18
CA ASP A 99 -17.59 15.42 -23.64
C ASP A 99 -18.87 14.67 -24.00
N GLY A 100 -19.51 14.03 -23.03
CA GLY A 100 -20.74 13.27 -23.25
C GLY A 100 -21.96 14.10 -23.64
N THR A 101 -21.88 15.44 -23.59
CA THR A 101 -22.97 16.36 -23.94
C THR A 101 -22.79 16.95 -25.34
N THR A 102 -21.58 17.38 -25.69
CA THR A 102 -21.32 18.10 -26.96
C THR A 102 -20.38 17.37 -27.91
N GLY A 103 -19.78 16.26 -27.50
CA GLY A 103 -18.87 15.48 -28.34
C GLY A 103 -19.58 14.74 -29.47
N ASP A 104 -18.83 14.41 -30.51
CA ASP A 104 -19.28 13.64 -31.66
C ASP A 104 -18.19 12.64 -32.08
N ASP A 105 -18.50 11.34 -32.03
CA ASP A 105 -17.54 10.28 -32.38
C ASP A 105 -17.17 10.26 -33.87
N ALA A 106 -17.96 10.89 -34.75
CA ALA A 106 -17.68 10.97 -36.17
C ALA A 106 -16.73 12.14 -36.52
N THR A 107 -16.68 13.18 -35.70
CA THR A 107 -15.88 14.40 -35.97
C THR A 107 -14.86 14.72 -34.89
N GLY A 108 -14.86 13.98 -33.78
CA GLY A 108 -13.87 14.14 -32.71
C GLY A 108 -12.45 13.92 -33.23
N GLN A 109 -11.48 14.60 -32.60
CA GLN A 109 -10.10 14.61 -33.07
C GLN A 109 -9.09 14.26 -31.97
N ALA A 110 -8.18 13.34 -32.28
CA ALA A 110 -6.94 13.17 -31.53
C ALA A 110 -5.84 14.10 -32.09
N ALA A 111 -5.09 14.75 -31.20
CA ALA A 111 -4.10 15.76 -31.58
C ALA A 111 -2.89 15.78 -30.65
N SER A 112 -1.75 16.26 -31.14
CA SER A 112 -0.54 16.48 -30.32
C SER A 112 -0.65 17.69 -29.40
N ALA A 113 -1.48 18.68 -29.78
CA ALA A 113 -1.80 19.83 -28.95
C ALA A 113 -3.12 19.60 -28.21
N ARG A 114 -3.11 19.85 -26.90
CA ARG A 114 -4.28 19.71 -26.04
C ARG A 114 -5.45 20.60 -26.47
N ALA A 115 -5.18 21.83 -26.94
CA ALA A 115 -6.23 22.77 -27.34
C ALA A 115 -7.05 22.27 -28.54
N ASP A 116 -6.39 21.59 -29.49
CA ASP A 116 -7.04 21.07 -30.69
C ASP A 116 -7.95 19.88 -30.36
N ALA A 117 -7.49 19.00 -29.47
CA ALA A 117 -8.31 17.89 -28.94
C ALA A 117 -9.55 18.39 -28.17
N ILE A 118 -9.46 19.54 -27.50
CA ILE A 118 -10.59 20.17 -26.80
C ILE A 118 -11.58 20.84 -27.77
N ALA A 119 -11.09 21.36 -28.91
CA ALA A 119 -11.94 22.03 -29.89
C ALA A 119 -12.87 21.05 -30.63
N ALA A 120 -12.53 19.76 -30.67
CA ALA A 120 -13.30 18.70 -31.31
C ALA A 120 -13.39 17.45 -30.41
N PRO A 121 -14.20 17.48 -29.34
CA PRO A 121 -14.33 16.36 -28.42
C PRO A 121 -15.06 15.17 -29.05
N PHE A 122 -14.70 13.98 -28.60
CA PHE A 122 -15.46 12.74 -28.83
C PHE A 122 -16.64 12.65 -27.86
N ALA A 123 -17.69 11.92 -28.24
CA ALA A 123 -18.81 11.60 -27.36
C ALA A 123 -18.46 10.44 -26.41
N SER A 124 -17.54 9.54 -26.81
CA SER A 124 -17.22 8.33 -26.06
C SER A 124 -15.71 8.10 -25.83
N ILE A 125 -15.40 7.45 -24.70
CA ILE A 125 -14.03 7.04 -24.35
C ILE A 125 -13.48 6.02 -25.36
N ALA A 126 -14.33 5.14 -25.90
CA ALA A 126 -13.90 4.14 -26.88
C ALA A 126 -13.43 4.78 -28.19
N ALA A 127 -14.18 5.76 -28.71
CA ALA A 127 -13.79 6.49 -29.91
C ALA A 127 -12.52 7.32 -29.69
N ALA A 128 -12.43 8.03 -28.55
CA ALA A 128 -11.23 8.77 -28.18
C ALA A 128 -9.98 7.87 -28.09
N ALA A 129 -10.10 6.68 -27.51
CA ALA A 129 -9.01 5.71 -27.40
C ALA A 129 -8.57 5.19 -28.78
N ASP A 130 -9.52 4.86 -29.66
CA ASP A 130 -9.22 4.37 -31.00
C ASP A 130 -8.55 5.47 -31.86
N ALA A 131 -9.01 6.72 -31.77
CA ALA A 131 -8.40 7.84 -32.46
C ALA A 131 -6.97 8.13 -31.99
N ILE A 132 -6.69 8.00 -30.69
CA ILE A 132 -5.30 8.08 -30.16
C ILE A 132 -4.44 6.98 -30.78
N LYS A 133 -4.96 5.75 -30.85
CA LYS A 133 -4.26 4.61 -31.42
C LYS A 133 -3.94 4.82 -32.92
N GLU A 134 -4.89 5.34 -33.69
CA GLU A 134 -4.69 5.70 -35.09
C GLU A 134 -3.67 6.84 -35.26
N PHE A 135 -3.78 7.89 -34.44
CA PHE A 135 -2.85 9.01 -34.44
C PHE A 135 -1.42 8.54 -34.13
N ASN A 136 -1.26 7.69 -33.12
CA ASN A 136 0.02 7.10 -32.74
C ASN A 136 0.64 6.29 -33.87
N ALA A 137 -0.16 5.51 -34.60
CA ALA A 137 0.31 4.77 -35.78
C ALA A 137 0.76 5.71 -36.90
N ALA A 138 -0.01 6.75 -37.19
CA ALA A 138 0.24 7.67 -38.29
C ALA A 138 1.43 8.63 -38.05
N HIS A 139 1.61 9.09 -36.80
CA HIS A 139 2.58 10.15 -36.49
C HIS A 139 3.84 9.64 -35.78
N PHE A 140 3.75 8.51 -35.08
CA PHE A 140 4.85 8.00 -34.24
C PHE A 140 5.23 6.55 -34.56
N GLY A 141 4.59 5.91 -35.56
CA GLY A 141 4.86 4.53 -35.96
C GLY A 141 4.42 3.47 -34.95
N ARG A 142 3.63 3.86 -33.94
CA ARG A 142 3.13 2.99 -32.87
C ARG A 142 1.82 2.33 -33.30
N VAL A 143 1.92 1.25 -34.09
CA VAL A 143 0.76 0.55 -34.67
C VAL A 143 -0.01 -0.21 -33.60
N ASP A 144 -1.33 0.00 -33.55
CA ASP A 144 -2.26 -0.67 -32.63
C ASP A 144 -1.89 -0.48 -31.14
N ASP A 145 -1.36 0.71 -30.80
CA ASP A 145 -0.98 1.08 -29.43
C ASP A 145 -1.44 2.51 -29.05
N ALA A 146 -2.37 2.59 -28.10
CA ALA A 146 -2.85 3.83 -27.48
C ALA A 146 -1.98 4.27 -26.29
N GLY A 147 -0.98 3.47 -25.89
CA GLY A 147 -0.09 3.74 -24.77
C GLY A 147 0.64 5.08 -24.88
N GLY A 148 0.77 5.79 -23.76
CA GLY A 148 1.33 7.15 -23.72
C GLY A 148 0.38 8.25 -24.19
N GLY A 149 -0.79 7.89 -24.74
CA GLY A 149 -1.87 8.85 -25.02
C GLY A 149 -2.63 9.28 -23.76
N THR A 150 -3.33 10.41 -23.86
CA THR A 150 -4.15 10.96 -22.77
C THR A 150 -5.56 11.30 -23.25
N ILE A 151 -6.56 10.68 -22.64
CA ILE A 151 -7.97 11.05 -22.75
C ILE A 151 -8.29 12.06 -21.64
N LEU A 152 -8.76 13.23 -22.05
CA LEU A 152 -9.20 14.31 -21.17
C LEU A 152 -10.72 14.24 -21.04
N LEU A 153 -11.23 14.11 -19.82
CA LEU A 153 -12.67 14.16 -19.55
C LEU A 153 -13.06 15.60 -19.22
N ALA A 154 -14.01 16.15 -19.97
CA ALA A 154 -14.67 17.41 -19.61
C ALA A 154 -15.41 17.26 -18.26
N GLU A 155 -15.68 18.36 -17.56
CA GLU A 155 -16.48 18.31 -16.32
C GLU A 155 -17.87 17.71 -16.60
N GLY A 156 -18.31 16.78 -15.75
CA GLY A 156 -19.56 16.03 -15.96
C GLY A 156 -19.39 14.52 -15.84
N ALA A 157 -20.45 13.76 -16.13
CA ALA A 157 -20.48 12.31 -15.99
C ALA A 157 -20.22 11.59 -17.32
N HIS A 158 -19.28 10.65 -17.30
CA HIS A 158 -18.83 9.87 -18.45
C HIS A 158 -18.99 8.38 -18.17
N ILE A 159 -19.78 7.70 -18.99
CA ILE A 159 -19.99 6.26 -18.86
C ILE A 159 -18.82 5.52 -19.53
N LEU A 160 -18.14 4.66 -18.78
CA LEU A 160 -17.14 3.76 -19.33
C LEU A 160 -17.83 2.57 -20.00
N THR A 161 -17.93 2.64 -21.32
CA THR A 161 -18.23 1.47 -22.14
C THR A 161 -16.96 0.64 -22.37
N PRO A 162 -17.04 -0.69 -22.47
CA PRO A 162 -15.88 -1.53 -22.76
C PRO A 162 -15.08 -1.04 -23.97
N PHE A 163 -13.78 -0.82 -23.79
CA PHE A 163 -12.89 -0.25 -24.81
C PHE A 163 -11.53 -0.94 -24.88
N LYS A 164 -11.39 -2.16 -24.33
CA LYS A 164 -10.12 -2.91 -24.26
C LYS A 164 -9.33 -2.96 -25.57
N ALA A 165 -9.99 -3.16 -26.71
CA ALA A 165 -9.35 -3.21 -28.02
C ALA A 165 -9.00 -1.82 -28.58
N ALA A 166 -9.87 -0.83 -28.38
CA ALA A 166 -9.62 0.55 -28.79
C ALA A 166 -8.46 1.17 -27.99
N GLY A 167 -8.42 0.92 -26.68
CA GLY A 167 -7.37 1.41 -25.78
C GLY A 167 -6.17 0.48 -25.63
N ARG A 168 -5.93 -0.45 -26.57
CA ARG A 168 -4.82 -1.42 -26.49
C ARG A 168 -3.52 -0.68 -26.15
N SER A 169 -2.84 -1.14 -25.10
CA SER A 169 -1.67 -0.47 -24.53
C SER A 169 -0.62 -1.50 -24.08
N ALA A 170 0.48 -1.64 -24.83
CA ALA A 170 1.38 -2.78 -24.62
C ALA A 170 2.39 -2.56 -23.49
N GLN A 171 2.99 -1.37 -23.40
CA GLN A 171 4.10 -1.07 -22.48
C GLN A 171 3.85 0.15 -21.61
N LEU A 172 3.25 1.20 -22.18
CA LEU A 172 2.90 2.41 -21.47
C LEU A 172 1.38 2.45 -21.25
N PRO A 173 0.92 2.95 -20.10
CA PRO A 173 -0.51 3.07 -19.87
C PRO A 173 -1.13 4.12 -20.80
N LEU A 174 -2.33 3.84 -21.29
CA LEU A 174 -3.25 4.89 -21.71
C LEU A 174 -3.70 5.65 -20.46
N CYS A 175 -3.74 6.98 -20.52
CA CYS A 175 -4.15 7.81 -19.39
C CYS A 175 -5.57 8.34 -19.61
N ILE A 176 -6.47 8.20 -18.63
CA ILE A 176 -7.74 8.91 -18.54
C ILE A 176 -7.63 9.89 -17.37
N ARG A 177 -8.00 11.15 -17.57
CA ARG A 177 -7.96 12.14 -16.50
C ARG A 177 -9.00 13.23 -16.68
N ALA A 178 -9.35 13.94 -15.61
CA ALA A 178 -10.04 15.21 -15.77
C ALA A 178 -9.18 16.17 -16.60
N GLU A 179 -9.86 16.93 -17.47
CA GLU A 179 -9.27 18.05 -18.17
C GLU A 179 -8.70 19.06 -17.15
N ASP A 180 -9.53 19.48 -16.20
CA ASP A 180 -9.16 20.33 -15.08
C ASP A 180 -9.10 19.49 -13.78
N PRO A 181 -7.91 19.23 -13.22
CA PRO A 181 -7.77 18.48 -11.97
C PRO A 181 -8.49 19.09 -10.77
N SER A 182 -8.72 20.41 -10.78
CA SER A 182 -9.49 21.07 -9.72
C SER A 182 -10.97 20.68 -9.73
N LYS A 183 -11.45 20.09 -10.84
CA LYS A 183 -12.81 19.56 -11.04
C LYS A 183 -12.91 18.06 -10.77
N ARG A 184 -11.93 17.44 -10.09
CA ARG A 184 -11.95 16.01 -9.74
C ARG A 184 -13.31 15.53 -9.21
N ASP A 185 -13.90 16.29 -8.30
CA ASP A 185 -15.13 15.91 -7.60
C ASP A 185 -16.38 15.96 -8.50
N THR A 186 -16.33 16.69 -9.63
CA THR A 186 -17.44 16.85 -10.57
C THR A 186 -17.20 16.20 -11.93
N THR A 187 -15.96 15.81 -12.24
CA THR A 187 -15.61 14.96 -13.38
C THR A 187 -15.73 13.50 -12.98
N ILE A 188 -16.87 12.90 -13.33
CA ILE A 188 -17.28 11.56 -12.90
C ILE A 188 -17.02 10.55 -14.02
N LEU A 189 -16.29 9.48 -13.71
CA LEU A 189 -16.19 8.29 -14.55
C LEU A 189 -17.00 7.16 -13.89
N THR A 190 -18.03 6.68 -14.58
CA THR A 190 -19.01 5.74 -14.00
C THR A 190 -19.16 4.47 -14.85
N ASP A 191 -19.55 3.37 -14.20
CA ASP A 191 -19.96 2.12 -14.87
C ASP A 191 -21.33 2.22 -15.56
N GLY A 192 -22.11 3.27 -15.27
CA GLY A 192 -23.47 3.46 -15.78
C GLY A 192 -24.48 2.43 -15.24
N GLY A 193 -24.21 1.82 -14.08
CA GLY A 193 -25.09 0.85 -13.43
C GLY A 193 -25.06 -0.55 -14.04
N VAL A 194 -24.03 -0.85 -14.84
CA VAL A 194 -23.88 -2.13 -15.55
C VAL A 194 -22.52 -2.76 -15.26
N ASN A 195 -22.49 -4.08 -15.09
CA ASN A 195 -21.23 -4.82 -14.95
C ASN A 195 -20.36 -4.72 -16.23
N ARG A 196 -19.09 -4.34 -16.06
CA ARG A 196 -18.12 -4.16 -17.16
C ARG A 196 -16.97 -5.17 -17.08
N PHE A 197 -17.23 -6.40 -17.51
CA PHE A 197 -16.20 -7.45 -17.57
C PHE A 197 -15.26 -7.27 -18.76
N ASN A 198 -13.97 -7.54 -18.56
CA ASN A 198 -12.91 -7.43 -19.58
C ASN A 198 -12.96 -6.10 -20.37
N GLY A 199 -13.39 -5.02 -19.71
CA GLY A 199 -13.76 -3.76 -20.34
C GLY A 199 -12.62 -2.79 -20.58
N ILE A 200 -11.50 -2.92 -19.86
CA ILE A 200 -10.38 -1.97 -19.91
C ILE A 200 -9.12 -2.60 -20.52
N PRO A 201 -8.18 -1.80 -21.06
CA PRO A 201 -6.93 -2.30 -21.60
C PRO A 201 -6.00 -2.85 -20.49
N THR A 202 -4.91 -3.50 -20.92
CA THR A 202 -3.95 -4.16 -20.02
C THR A 202 -3.13 -3.16 -19.20
N HIS A 203 -2.88 -1.96 -19.71
CA HIS A 203 -2.18 -0.88 -19.00
C HIS A 203 -3.04 0.39 -19.01
N LEU A 204 -3.67 0.71 -17.89
CA LEU A 204 -4.52 1.88 -17.76
C LEU A 204 -4.09 2.72 -16.56
N LYS A 205 -4.08 4.04 -16.75
CA LYS A 205 -3.93 5.01 -15.68
C LYS A 205 -5.15 5.90 -15.64
N ILE A 206 -5.73 6.10 -14.47
CA ILE A 206 -6.86 7.00 -14.24
C ILE A 206 -6.43 8.04 -13.19
N CYS A 207 -6.61 9.32 -13.48
CA CYS A 207 -6.18 10.40 -12.58
C CYS A 207 -7.21 11.48 -12.40
N ASP A 208 -7.24 12.09 -11.22
CA ASP A 208 -7.94 13.35 -10.98
C ASP A 208 -9.43 13.31 -11.36
N VAL A 209 -10.10 12.17 -11.12
CA VAL A 209 -11.55 12.00 -11.35
C VAL A 209 -12.24 11.35 -10.16
N THR A 210 -13.57 11.49 -10.11
CA THR A 210 -14.42 10.68 -9.24
C THR A 210 -14.83 9.41 -9.96
N LEU A 211 -14.50 8.25 -9.39
CA LEU A 211 -14.99 6.95 -9.82
C LEU A 211 -16.29 6.70 -9.06
N GLN A 212 -17.43 6.69 -9.77
CA GLN A 212 -18.75 6.64 -9.13
C GLN A 212 -19.58 5.45 -9.62
N LYS A 213 -20.21 4.72 -8.69
CA LYS A 213 -21.20 3.69 -9.04
C LYS A 213 -22.45 4.31 -9.66
N GLY A 214 -22.87 3.78 -10.80
CA GLY A 214 -24.15 4.12 -11.43
C GLY A 214 -25.31 3.20 -10.98
N GLY A 215 -25.03 2.18 -10.17
CA GLY A 215 -26.02 1.21 -9.69
C GLY A 215 -25.43 0.18 -8.73
N ALA A 216 -26.22 -0.85 -8.37
CA ALA A 216 -25.81 -1.95 -7.50
C ALA A 216 -24.96 -3.03 -8.21
N ASN A 217 -24.15 -2.63 -9.19
CA ASN A 217 -23.32 -3.54 -9.98
C ASN A 217 -22.03 -3.91 -9.23
N THR A 218 -21.47 -5.05 -9.61
CA THR A 218 -20.38 -5.71 -8.89
C THR A 218 -19.01 -5.49 -9.53
N VAL A 219 -18.93 -5.22 -10.85
CA VAL A 219 -17.65 -5.10 -11.57
C VAL A 219 -17.66 -3.89 -12.51
N PHE A 220 -16.62 -3.05 -12.43
CA PHE A 220 -16.44 -1.85 -13.24
C PHE A 220 -15.09 -1.84 -13.96
N LEU A 221 -13.99 -2.11 -13.24
CA LEU A 221 -12.65 -2.13 -13.79
C LEU A 221 -12.14 -3.58 -13.84
N ASP A 222 -12.08 -4.13 -15.04
CA ASP A 222 -11.61 -5.49 -15.29
C ASP A 222 -10.84 -5.55 -16.61
N SER A 223 -9.54 -5.84 -16.55
CA SER A 223 -8.71 -6.02 -17.74
C SER A 223 -8.62 -7.49 -18.15
N GLY A 224 -9.25 -8.41 -17.41
CA GLY A 224 -9.13 -9.85 -17.63
C GLY A 224 -7.75 -10.38 -17.32
N ALA A 225 -7.04 -9.76 -16.36
CA ALA A 225 -5.72 -10.21 -15.96
C ALA A 225 -5.75 -11.64 -15.40
N ASP A 226 -4.72 -12.40 -15.73
CA ASP A 226 -4.44 -13.75 -15.22
C ASP A 226 -3.08 -13.83 -14.51
N SER A 227 -2.42 -12.68 -14.34
CA SER A 227 -1.08 -12.56 -13.78
C SER A 227 -0.79 -11.11 -13.38
N ALA A 228 0.43 -10.85 -12.90
CA ALA A 228 0.93 -9.51 -12.61
C ALA A 228 1.30 -8.69 -13.86
N GLY A 229 1.11 -9.24 -15.07
CA GLY A 229 1.49 -8.59 -16.33
C GLY A 229 0.68 -7.34 -16.65
N ASN A 230 -0.56 -7.25 -16.17
CA ASN A 230 -1.41 -6.08 -16.35
C ASN A 230 -1.15 -5.03 -15.26
N LEU A 231 -1.50 -3.78 -15.56
CA LEU A 231 -1.33 -2.64 -14.67
C LEU A 231 -2.52 -1.70 -14.73
N LEU A 232 -3.14 -1.48 -13.57
CA LEU A 232 -4.04 -0.35 -13.33
C LEU A 232 -3.35 0.62 -12.36
N ILE A 233 -3.33 1.90 -12.70
CA ILE A 233 -2.94 2.97 -11.78
C ILE A 233 -4.13 3.88 -11.56
N THR A 234 -4.46 4.18 -10.30
CA THR A 234 -5.34 5.29 -9.95
C THR A 234 -4.56 6.30 -9.13
N LYS A 235 -4.66 7.58 -9.49
CA LYS A 235 -3.94 8.65 -8.79
C LYS A 235 -4.87 9.83 -8.52
N ASN A 236 -4.94 10.26 -7.27
CA ASN A 236 -5.79 11.38 -6.87
C ASN A 236 -7.25 11.18 -7.33
N CYS A 237 -7.75 9.95 -7.20
CA CYS A 237 -9.15 9.64 -7.50
C CYS A 237 -9.98 9.60 -6.21
N LEU A 238 -11.23 10.04 -6.32
CA LEU A 238 -12.25 9.85 -5.29
C LEU A 238 -13.09 8.62 -5.68
N TRP A 239 -13.27 7.67 -4.77
CA TRP A 239 -14.14 6.52 -4.96
C TRP A 239 -15.48 6.76 -4.26
N ASP A 240 -16.55 6.70 -5.03
CA ASP A 240 -17.90 7.07 -4.62
C ASP A 240 -18.85 5.88 -4.88
N ALA A 241 -19.35 5.29 -3.80
CA ALA A 241 -20.34 4.22 -3.85
C ALA A 241 -21.73 4.74 -4.24
N ASN A 242 -21.95 6.06 -4.17
CA ASN A 242 -23.16 6.75 -4.58
C ASN A 242 -24.41 6.19 -3.89
N GLY A 243 -24.28 5.88 -2.60
CA GLY A 243 -25.32 5.22 -1.82
C GLY A 243 -25.66 3.77 -2.23
N PHE A 244 -24.96 3.16 -3.18
CA PHE A 244 -25.17 1.77 -3.58
C PHE A 244 -24.38 0.80 -2.71
N GLY A 245 -25.08 0.14 -1.79
CA GLY A 245 -24.56 -1.00 -1.04
C GLY A 245 -24.66 -2.29 -1.87
N SER A 246 -23.54 -2.79 -2.36
CA SER A 246 -23.48 -4.12 -2.95
C SER A 246 -22.15 -4.78 -2.63
N TYR A 247 -22.20 -6.04 -2.16
CA TYR A 247 -21.02 -6.90 -2.15
C TYR A 247 -20.39 -6.94 -3.54
N GLY A 248 -19.08 -6.74 -3.66
CA GLY A 248 -18.34 -7.30 -4.78
C GLY A 248 -17.28 -6.42 -5.43
N ALA A 249 -16.46 -7.10 -6.23
CA ALA A 249 -15.18 -6.70 -6.80
C ALA A 249 -15.26 -5.58 -7.85
N TRP A 250 -15.55 -4.35 -7.42
CA TRP A 250 -15.73 -3.23 -8.34
C TRP A 250 -14.50 -3.06 -9.25
N VAL A 251 -13.32 -3.37 -8.72
CA VAL A 251 -12.11 -3.73 -9.44
C VAL A 251 -11.87 -5.24 -9.28
N TYR A 252 -11.77 -5.98 -10.39
CA TYR A 252 -11.80 -7.45 -10.36
C TYR A 252 -10.48 -8.12 -10.76
N ARG A 253 -10.06 -8.06 -12.03
CA ARG A 253 -8.83 -8.70 -12.52
C ARG A 253 -8.01 -7.72 -13.32
N VAL A 254 -7.21 -6.94 -12.62
CA VAL A 254 -6.41 -5.86 -13.20
C VAL A 254 -4.90 -6.12 -13.15
N GLY A 255 -4.49 -7.25 -12.57
CA GLY A 255 -3.11 -7.58 -12.31
C GLY A 255 -2.59 -6.70 -11.19
N ARG A 256 -1.49 -5.99 -11.44
CA ARG A 256 -0.97 -5.01 -10.49
C ARG A 256 -1.90 -3.80 -10.46
N PHE A 257 -2.31 -3.42 -9.27
CA PHE A 257 -3.14 -2.26 -9.06
C PHE A 257 -2.43 -1.29 -8.11
N VAL A 258 -2.07 -0.12 -8.61
CA VAL A 258 -1.40 0.91 -7.80
C VAL A 258 -2.38 2.05 -7.53
N GLN A 259 -2.61 2.36 -6.27
CA GLN A 259 -3.41 3.50 -5.85
C GLN A 259 -2.52 4.55 -5.18
N ILE A 260 -2.60 5.79 -5.62
CA ILE A 260 -1.75 6.88 -5.13
C ILE A 260 -2.61 8.07 -4.73
N ASN A 261 -2.60 8.45 -3.46
CA ASN A 261 -3.33 9.60 -2.95
C ASN A 261 -4.83 9.56 -3.29
N CYS A 262 -5.45 8.38 -3.27
CA CYS A 262 -6.87 8.19 -3.53
C CYS A 262 -7.65 8.19 -2.21
N SER A 263 -8.92 8.59 -2.24
CA SER A 263 -9.80 8.55 -1.07
C SER A 263 -11.16 7.95 -1.40
N VAL A 264 -11.86 7.46 -0.39
CA VAL A 264 -13.27 7.08 -0.47
C VAL A 264 -14.15 8.22 0.08
N VAL A 265 -15.36 8.39 -0.47
CA VAL A 265 -16.37 9.29 0.09
C VAL A 265 -16.67 8.91 1.56
N PRO A 266 -16.71 9.87 2.50
CA PRO A 266 -16.90 9.56 3.91
C PRO A 266 -18.17 8.73 4.19
N ASN A 267 -18.03 7.70 5.03
CA ASN A 267 -19.09 6.76 5.43
C ASN A 267 -19.62 5.87 4.29
N GLU A 268 -18.87 5.75 3.19
CA GLU A 268 -19.16 4.81 2.12
C GLU A 268 -18.10 3.71 2.06
N ASP A 269 -18.51 2.55 1.55
CA ASP A 269 -17.60 1.49 1.12
C ASP A 269 -17.93 1.14 -0.34
N PRO A 270 -17.13 1.62 -1.31
CA PRO A 270 -17.32 1.30 -2.73
C PRO A 270 -17.05 -0.19 -3.01
N HIS A 271 -16.51 -0.94 -2.05
CA HIS A 271 -16.07 -2.32 -2.18
C HIS A 271 -15.12 -2.47 -3.37
N GLN A 272 -14.05 -1.67 -3.39
CA GLN A 272 -13.09 -1.60 -4.50
C GLN A 272 -12.62 -2.99 -4.93
N GLY A 273 -12.40 -3.90 -3.99
CA GLY A 273 -12.30 -5.30 -4.33
C GLY A 273 -12.38 -6.20 -3.12
N ASN A 274 -12.46 -7.49 -3.38
CA ASN A 274 -12.42 -8.52 -2.35
C ASN A 274 -11.43 -9.60 -2.78
N SER A 275 -10.78 -10.23 -1.80
CA SER A 275 -9.92 -11.36 -2.09
C SER A 275 -10.79 -12.58 -2.43
N PHE A 276 -10.70 -13.09 -3.66
CA PHE A 276 -11.17 -14.45 -3.96
C PHE A 276 -9.99 -15.33 -4.39
N SER A 277 -10.27 -16.61 -4.57
CA SER A 277 -9.23 -17.63 -4.61
C SER A 277 -8.44 -17.68 -5.91
N THR A 278 -8.79 -16.92 -6.96
CA THR A 278 -8.13 -17.09 -8.28
C THR A 278 -7.88 -15.81 -9.07
N GLU A 279 -8.29 -14.64 -8.57
CA GLU A 279 -8.27 -13.38 -9.29
C GLU A 279 -6.88 -12.73 -9.25
N ALA A 280 -6.43 -12.25 -10.41
CA ALA A 280 -5.21 -11.45 -10.49
C ALA A 280 -5.53 -9.99 -10.13
N ILE A 281 -5.56 -9.71 -8.82
CA ILE A 281 -5.59 -8.34 -8.29
C ILE A 281 -4.59 -8.22 -7.14
N MET A 282 -3.60 -7.35 -7.31
CA MET A 282 -2.52 -7.16 -6.35
C MET A 282 -2.34 -5.67 -6.06
N VAL A 283 -2.84 -5.20 -4.92
CA VAL A 283 -2.94 -3.75 -4.64
C VAL A 283 -1.75 -3.20 -3.87
N THR A 284 -1.06 -2.23 -4.46
CA THR A 284 -0.12 -1.36 -3.74
C THR A 284 -0.81 -0.02 -3.47
N ALA A 285 -1.10 0.27 -2.20
CA ALA A 285 -1.73 1.52 -1.78
C ALA A 285 -0.68 2.49 -1.22
N ILE A 286 -0.71 3.73 -1.70
CA ILE A 286 0.27 4.77 -1.36
C ILE A 286 -0.50 6.05 -1.00
N GLY A 287 -0.44 6.49 0.25
CA GLY A 287 -1.04 7.75 0.66
C GLY A 287 -2.58 7.77 0.62
N CYS A 288 -3.23 6.62 0.60
CA CYS A 288 -4.68 6.54 0.35
C CYS A 288 -5.50 6.58 1.63
N LYS A 289 -6.76 7.00 1.55
CA LYS A 289 -7.73 6.99 2.65
C LYS A 289 -8.87 6.02 2.37
N SER A 290 -8.98 4.97 3.20
CA SER A 290 -10.01 3.94 3.14
C SER A 290 -10.05 3.17 1.81
N CYS A 291 -8.92 3.06 1.12
CA CYS A 291 -8.80 2.32 -0.14
C CYS A 291 -8.25 0.90 0.07
N ALA A 292 -8.32 0.09 -0.98
CA ALA A 292 -7.75 -1.25 -1.12
C ALA A 292 -8.41 -2.36 -0.27
N GLY A 293 -8.79 -2.12 0.98
CA GLY A 293 -9.46 -3.13 1.80
C GLY A 293 -8.70 -4.47 1.85
N THR A 294 -9.43 -5.59 1.71
CA THR A 294 -8.89 -6.95 1.92
C THR A 294 -7.93 -7.46 0.84
N ILE A 295 -7.81 -6.75 -0.29
CA ILE A 295 -6.93 -7.08 -1.44
C ILE A 295 -5.57 -6.38 -1.39
N THR A 296 -5.29 -5.66 -0.30
CA THR A 296 -4.03 -4.96 -0.08
C THR A 296 -2.84 -5.93 -0.08
N TYR A 297 -1.88 -5.68 -0.96
CA TYR A 297 -0.57 -6.34 -0.98
C TYR A 297 0.45 -5.59 -0.14
N GLN A 298 0.52 -4.28 -0.34
CA GLN A 298 1.45 -3.38 0.31
C GLN A 298 0.74 -2.06 0.56
N ALA A 299 1.06 -1.41 1.68
CA ALA A 299 0.48 -0.12 2.04
C ALA A 299 1.53 0.77 2.66
N LEU A 300 1.60 2.01 2.18
CA LEU A 300 2.42 3.04 2.79
C LEU A 300 1.66 4.36 2.91
N GLY A 301 1.73 5.01 4.07
CA GLY A 301 1.09 6.32 4.27
C GLY A 301 -0.43 6.31 4.19
N CYS A 302 -1.08 5.16 4.34
CA CYS A 302 -2.53 5.02 4.15
C CYS A 302 -3.31 5.14 5.47
N SER A 303 -4.49 5.76 5.45
CA SER A 303 -5.35 5.88 6.62
C SER A 303 -6.69 5.15 6.44
N GLY A 304 -7.27 4.71 7.56
CA GLY A 304 -8.58 4.05 7.57
C GLY A 304 -8.58 2.69 6.87
N LEU A 305 -7.51 1.90 7.04
CA LEU A 305 -7.48 0.51 6.58
C LEU A 305 -8.19 -0.39 7.58
N ASP A 306 -9.14 -1.22 7.13
CA ASP A 306 -9.92 -2.06 8.05
C ASP A 306 -9.18 -3.34 8.44
N GLU A 307 -8.45 -3.95 7.51
CA GLU A 307 -7.71 -5.19 7.76
C GLU A 307 -6.57 -5.40 6.76
N PHE A 308 -5.64 -6.26 7.15
CA PHE A 308 -4.59 -6.80 6.29
C PHE A 308 -4.38 -8.28 6.60
N THR A 309 -4.19 -9.09 5.56
CA THR A 309 -3.75 -10.48 5.71
C THR A 309 -2.57 -10.77 4.80
N LEU A 310 -1.46 -11.29 5.34
CA LEU A 310 -0.39 -11.86 4.53
C LEU A 310 -0.85 -13.21 3.98
N ARG A 311 -0.80 -13.36 2.66
CA ARG A 311 -1.41 -14.51 1.98
C ARG A 311 -0.38 -15.37 1.25
N ALA A 312 -0.57 -16.68 1.36
CA ALA A 312 0.02 -17.65 0.47
C ALA A 312 -0.45 -17.42 -0.99
N PRO A 313 0.32 -17.92 -1.99
CA PRO A 313 -0.10 -17.87 -3.38
C PRO A 313 -1.40 -18.65 -3.57
N ILE A 314 -2.29 -18.15 -4.42
CA ILE A 314 -3.53 -18.85 -4.77
C ILE A 314 -3.97 -18.48 -6.20
N GLY A 315 -4.19 -19.48 -7.06
CA GLY A 315 -4.54 -19.26 -8.46
C GLY A 315 -3.58 -18.28 -9.15
N ASN A 316 -4.14 -17.20 -9.73
CA ASN A 316 -3.37 -16.18 -10.46
C ASN A 316 -2.71 -15.12 -9.56
N ARG A 317 -2.75 -15.33 -8.24
CA ARG A 317 -2.22 -14.42 -7.24
C ARG A 317 -0.88 -14.96 -6.70
N PRO A 318 0.26 -14.34 -7.05
CA PRO A 318 1.57 -14.72 -6.53
C PRO A 318 1.64 -14.55 -5.01
N ALA A 319 2.59 -15.26 -4.41
CA ALA A 319 2.89 -15.12 -2.98
C ALA A 319 3.29 -13.67 -2.66
N MET A 320 2.87 -13.20 -1.49
CA MET A 320 3.29 -11.91 -0.96
C MET A 320 4.70 -12.06 -0.37
N THR A 321 5.73 -11.52 -1.05
CA THR A 321 7.13 -11.63 -0.62
C THR A 321 7.72 -10.26 -0.36
N GLY A 322 8.52 -10.10 0.71
CA GLY A 322 9.12 -8.82 1.05
C GLY A 322 8.09 -7.72 1.32
N THR A 323 6.97 -8.07 1.94
CA THR A 323 5.84 -7.16 2.12
C THR A 323 6.18 -6.01 3.06
N PHE A 324 5.76 -4.81 2.67
CA PHE A 324 5.94 -3.58 3.43
C PHE A 324 4.59 -2.96 3.82
N LEU A 325 4.42 -2.74 5.12
CA LEU A 325 3.31 -2.00 5.72
C LEU A 325 3.91 -0.89 6.59
N GLY A 326 4.00 0.31 6.03
CA GLY A 326 4.69 1.43 6.64
C GLY A 326 3.83 2.67 6.83
N TRP A 327 3.83 3.26 8.01
CA TRP A 327 3.20 4.55 8.28
C TRP A 327 1.71 4.58 7.89
N ASN A 328 0.96 3.55 8.29
CA ASN A 328 -0.47 3.47 8.05
C ASN A 328 -1.29 3.60 9.34
N THR A 329 -2.58 3.88 9.21
CA THR A 329 -3.56 3.69 10.29
C THR A 329 -4.56 2.59 9.93
N PHE A 330 -4.67 1.62 10.83
CA PHE A 330 -5.68 0.57 10.79
C PHE A 330 -6.70 0.80 11.91
N SER A 331 -7.98 0.65 11.61
CA SER A 331 -9.05 0.75 12.62
C SER A 331 -10.15 -0.24 12.31
N ASN A 332 -10.55 -1.05 13.28
CA ASN A 332 -11.59 -2.07 13.07
C ASN A 332 -12.44 -2.29 14.33
N GLY A 333 -13.76 -2.24 14.16
CA GLY A 333 -14.77 -2.45 15.21
C GLY A 333 -15.35 -3.87 15.30
N SER A 334 -14.98 -4.75 14.36
CA SER A 334 -15.55 -6.09 14.18
C SER A 334 -14.72 -7.19 14.85
N ALA A 335 -15.41 -8.22 15.36
CA ALA A 335 -14.83 -9.33 16.11
C ALA A 335 -14.39 -10.54 15.28
N THR A 336 -14.48 -10.49 13.95
CA THR A 336 -14.34 -11.72 13.14
C THR A 336 -12.91 -12.20 12.94
N ASN A 337 -11.93 -11.30 12.79
CA ASN A 337 -10.53 -11.66 12.54
C ASN A 337 -9.57 -10.70 13.24
N ALA A 338 -8.28 -11.06 13.26
CA ALA A 338 -7.23 -10.10 13.60
C ALA A 338 -7.14 -9.00 12.55
N ILE A 339 -6.92 -7.75 12.98
CA ILE A 339 -6.86 -6.58 12.08
C ILE A 339 -5.68 -6.74 11.12
N VAL A 340 -4.51 -7.05 11.66
CA VAL A 340 -3.34 -7.44 10.87
C VAL A 340 -3.04 -8.92 11.15
N SER A 341 -3.24 -9.76 10.15
CA SER A 341 -3.05 -11.21 10.24
C SER A 341 -1.93 -11.70 9.34
N VAL A 342 -0.86 -12.20 9.94
CA VAL A 342 0.27 -12.80 9.25
C VAL A 342 0.36 -14.27 9.67
N SER A 343 0.01 -15.17 8.75
CA SER A 343 -0.03 -16.63 8.96
C SER A 343 0.48 -17.36 7.73
N ALA A 344 1.62 -16.90 7.21
CA ALA A 344 2.32 -17.49 6.08
C ALA A 344 3.82 -17.46 6.35
N GLU A 345 4.59 -18.21 5.56
CA GLU A 345 6.05 -18.22 5.66
C GLU A 345 6.63 -16.84 5.36
N ILE A 346 7.59 -16.40 6.19
CA ILE A 346 8.38 -15.19 5.97
C ILE A 346 9.84 -15.62 5.77
N GLY A 347 10.26 -15.63 4.51
CA GLY A 347 11.59 -16.06 4.10
C GLY A 347 12.63 -14.92 4.06
N ALA A 348 13.67 -15.10 3.25
CA ALA A 348 14.81 -14.18 3.14
C ALA A 348 14.43 -12.73 2.81
N ARG A 349 13.35 -12.54 2.05
CA ARG A 349 12.83 -11.22 1.63
C ARG A 349 12.18 -10.43 2.78
N GLY A 350 11.84 -11.11 3.89
CA GLY A 350 11.36 -10.51 5.12
C GLY A 350 9.92 -9.97 5.06
N PHE A 351 9.55 -9.31 6.15
CA PHE A 351 8.29 -8.59 6.35
C PHE A 351 8.56 -7.38 7.23
N ALA A 352 8.06 -6.22 6.82
CA ALA A 352 8.27 -4.98 7.55
C ALA A 352 6.92 -4.32 7.91
N PHE A 353 6.72 -4.15 9.21
CA PHE A 353 5.58 -3.46 9.82
C PHE A 353 6.11 -2.30 10.65
N VAL A 354 6.11 -1.09 10.08
CA VAL A 354 6.86 0.06 10.64
C VAL A 354 5.98 1.30 10.76
N GLY A 355 5.97 1.97 11.91
CA GLY A 355 5.33 3.28 12.03
C GLY A 355 3.80 3.27 11.96
N ASN A 356 3.14 2.13 12.14
CA ASN A 356 1.70 2.02 11.99
C ASN A 356 0.95 2.27 13.31
N ILE A 357 -0.26 2.82 13.22
CA ILE A 357 -1.26 2.75 14.29
C ILE A 357 -2.24 1.62 13.96
N VAL A 358 -2.53 0.76 14.93
CA VAL A 358 -3.59 -0.25 14.85
C VAL A 358 -4.55 -0.05 16.02
N GLU A 359 -5.79 0.30 15.71
CA GLU A 359 -6.86 0.50 16.68
C GLU A 359 -7.90 -0.62 16.57
N SER A 360 -8.04 -1.39 17.66
CA SER A 360 -9.18 -2.28 17.84
C SER A 360 -10.25 -1.62 18.71
N TRP A 361 -11.50 -1.67 18.29
CA TRP A 361 -12.64 -1.12 19.02
C TRP A 361 -13.91 -1.95 18.80
N GLY A 362 -15.05 -1.43 19.27
CA GLY A 362 -16.35 -2.06 19.19
C GLY A 362 -16.41 -3.39 19.93
N SER A 363 -16.82 -4.42 19.20
CA SER A 363 -17.03 -5.78 19.73
C SER A 363 -15.81 -6.68 19.57
N SER A 364 -14.71 -6.16 18.99
CA SER A 364 -13.57 -6.99 18.64
C SER A 364 -12.85 -7.55 19.86
N THR A 365 -12.82 -8.88 19.98
CA THR A 365 -12.05 -9.61 21.01
C THR A 365 -10.84 -10.35 20.40
N ASN A 366 -10.58 -10.15 19.11
CA ASN A 366 -9.46 -10.77 18.41
C ASN A 366 -8.17 -9.96 18.59
N ALA A 367 -7.03 -10.58 18.28
CA ALA A 367 -5.76 -9.87 18.34
C ALA A 367 -5.75 -8.70 17.34
N ALA A 368 -5.28 -7.52 17.74
CA ALA A 368 -5.06 -6.41 16.81
C ALA A 368 -3.95 -6.76 15.80
N LEU A 369 -2.92 -7.45 16.27
CA LEU A 369 -1.84 -7.97 15.43
C LEU A 369 -1.64 -9.45 15.75
N ARG A 370 -1.74 -10.31 14.73
CA ARG A 370 -1.33 -11.71 14.79
C ARG A 370 -0.16 -11.90 13.83
N LEU A 371 1.02 -12.18 14.37
CA LEU A 371 2.24 -12.38 13.60
C LEU A 371 2.78 -13.80 13.84
N ASN A 372 2.54 -14.71 12.90
CA ASN A 372 2.93 -16.12 12.96
C ASN A 372 2.65 -16.73 14.34
N ALA A 373 1.40 -16.62 14.77
CA ALA A 373 0.93 -17.02 16.09
C ALA A 373 -0.35 -17.86 16.01
N ASP A 374 -0.81 -18.37 17.16
CA ASP A 374 -1.99 -19.21 17.33
C ASP A 374 -1.88 -20.55 16.57
N SER A 375 -0.95 -21.41 17.00
CA SER A 375 -0.63 -22.71 16.39
C SER A 375 -0.11 -22.66 14.94
N ASP A 376 0.28 -21.48 14.46
CA ASP A 376 0.92 -21.29 13.15
C ASP A 376 2.23 -22.10 13.05
N THR A 377 2.33 -22.92 12.01
CA THR A 377 3.47 -23.81 11.75
C THR A 377 4.46 -23.24 10.72
N ASN A 378 4.30 -21.97 10.33
CA ASN A 378 5.15 -21.36 9.32
C ASN A 378 6.45 -20.83 9.93
N ALA A 379 7.57 -21.04 9.24
CA ALA A 379 8.82 -20.37 9.59
C ALA A 379 8.71 -18.86 9.33
N ALA A 380 9.28 -18.06 10.22
CA ALA A 380 9.19 -16.61 10.13
C ALA A 380 10.51 -15.96 10.54
N GLN A 381 11.24 -15.43 9.57
CA GLN A 381 12.55 -14.80 9.78
C GLN A 381 12.61 -13.46 9.04
N ASN A 382 13.62 -12.63 9.36
CA ASN A 382 13.82 -11.31 8.75
C ASN A 382 12.62 -10.37 8.89
N ILE A 383 11.95 -10.46 10.03
CA ILE A 383 10.84 -9.57 10.38
C ILE A 383 11.38 -8.28 11.00
N VAL A 384 10.82 -7.14 10.61
CA VAL A 384 11.03 -5.83 11.22
C VAL A 384 9.69 -5.28 11.71
N VAL A 385 9.52 -5.18 13.03
CA VAL A 385 8.34 -4.56 13.66
C VAL A 385 8.82 -3.36 14.47
N HIS A 386 8.84 -2.17 13.88
CA HIS A 386 9.45 -1.00 14.51
C HIS A 386 8.46 0.15 14.66
N ASN A 387 8.45 0.79 15.83
CA ASN A 387 7.72 2.03 16.07
C ASN A 387 6.22 1.99 15.74
N ASN A 388 5.55 0.89 16.04
CA ASN A 388 4.11 0.82 15.88
C ASN A 388 3.40 1.19 17.18
N THR A 389 2.18 1.69 17.07
CA THR A 389 1.22 1.86 18.18
C THR A 389 0.08 0.85 17.98
N ILE A 390 -0.17 -0.02 18.95
CA ILE A 390 -1.24 -1.01 18.90
C ILE A 390 -2.15 -0.80 20.12
N ALA A 391 -3.41 -0.41 19.88
CA ALA A 391 -4.37 -0.01 20.92
C ALA A 391 -5.60 -0.94 20.97
N GLY A 392 -6.19 -1.06 22.16
CA GLY A 392 -7.44 -1.79 22.42
C GLY A 392 -7.29 -3.30 22.61
N GLU A 393 -6.40 -3.95 21.87
CA GLU A 393 -6.27 -5.41 21.88
C GLU A 393 -4.83 -5.90 21.87
N ARG A 394 -4.69 -7.21 22.09
CA ARG A 394 -3.39 -7.92 22.15
C ARG A 394 -2.68 -7.99 20.79
N ALA A 395 -1.35 -7.97 20.86
CA ALA A 395 -0.47 -8.44 19.80
C ALA A 395 0.01 -9.86 20.12
N ASN A 396 -0.37 -10.83 19.29
CA ASN A 396 0.11 -12.21 19.35
C ASN A 396 1.34 -12.35 18.45
N LEU A 397 2.52 -12.50 19.05
CA LEU A 397 3.79 -12.41 18.34
C LEU A 397 4.56 -13.73 18.42
N LEU A 398 4.82 -14.33 17.25
CA LEU A 398 5.77 -15.42 17.04
C LEU A 398 5.56 -16.62 17.98
N TYR A 399 4.33 -17.15 18.05
CA TYR A 399 4.05 -18.28 18.93
C TYR A 399 4.68 -19.57 18.41
N LEU A 400 4.99 -20.46 19.33
CA LEU A 400 5.28 -21.85 19.04
C LEU A 400 4.49 -22.74 20.01
N ASP A 401 3.16 -22.67 19.88
CA ASP A 401 2.17 -23.40 20.69
C ASP A 401 1.40 -24.46 19.86
N GLY A 402 1.98 -24.87 18.72
CA GLY A 402 1.49 -25.96 17.85
C GLY A 402 2.28 -27.26 18.05
N SER A 403 2.35 -28.10 17.00
CA SER A 403 3.11 -29.37 17.01
C SER A 403 4.48 -29.28 16.32
N GLU A 404 4.72 -28.25 15.52
CA GLU A 404 5.91 -28.14 14.67
C GLU A 404 6.98 -27.24 15.29
N ASN A 405 8.23 -27.68 15.28
CA ASN A 405 9.37 -26.86 15.71
C ASN A 405 9.96 -26.08 14.52
N VAL A 406 9.52 -24.84 14.34
CA VAL A 406 9.95 -23.96 13.25
C VAL A 406 10.60 -22.68 13.76
N ALA A 407 11.57 -22.16 13.01
CA ALA A 407 12.30 -20.96 13.40
C ALA A 407 11.42 -19.71 13.32
N LYS A 408 11.38 -18.94 14.42
CA LYS A 408 10.65 -17.67 14.50
C LYS A 408 11.51 -16.60 15.17
N SER A 409 11.85 -15.55 14.42
CA SER A 409 12.68 -14.45 14.91
C SER A 409 12.41 -13.15 14.17
N GLY A 410 12.74 -12.03 14.81
CA GLY A 410 12.57 -10.70 14.22
C GLY A 410 13.17 -9.61 15.08
N SER A 411 13.25 -8.41 14.50
CA SER A 411 13.64 -7.20 15.22
C SER A 411 12.40 -6.41 15.65
N PHE A 412 12.26 -6.19 16.94
CA PHE A 412 11.13 -5.48 17.54
C PHE A 412 11.66 -4.29 18.32
N ARG A 413 11.44 -3.08 17.82
CA ARG A 413 12.01 -1.87 18.45
C ARG A 413 11.02 -0.73 18.55
N ASN A 414 11.07 0.02 19.64
CA ASN A 414 10.35 1.28 19.80
C ASN A 414 8.83 1.15 19.62
N ASN A 415 8.25 -0.04 19.79
CA ASN A 415 6.81 -0.24 19.65
C ASN A 415 6.08 0.02 20.97
N LEU A 416 4.84 0.47 20.85
CA LEU A 416 3.92 0.67 21.93
C LEU A 416 2.71 -0.24 21.75
N PHE A 417 2.67 -1.30 22.55
CA PHE A 417 1.63 -2.30 22.54
C PHE A 417 0.67 -2.08 23.70
N HIS A 418 -0.62 -2.28 23.46
CA HIS A 418 -1.58 -2.40 24.54
C HIS A 418 -1.29 -3.65 25.38
N ARG A 419 -1.18 -4.81 24.73
CA ARG A 419 -0.76 -6.09 25.33
C ARG A 419 0.15 -6.86 24.38
N ILE A 420 1.15 -7.55 24.92
CA ILE A 420 2.04 -8.46 24.17
C ILE A 420 1.80 -9.86 24.68
N ASN A 421 1.64 -10.78 23.75
CA ASN A 421 1.63 -12.20 24.04
C ASN A 421 2.65 -12.93 23.17
N ILE A 422 3.31 -13.94 23.75
CA ILE A 422 4.27 -14.86 23.15
C ILE A 422 4.13 -16.21 23.87
N LYS A 423 3.68 -17.25 23.17
CA LYS A 423 3.61 -18.64 23.68
C LYS A 423 4.72 -19.51 23.08
N SER A 424 5.19 -20.51 23.83
CA SER A 424 6.34 -21.36 23.49
C SER A 424 6.15 -22.78 24.05
N ASP A 425 7.12 -23.68 23.85
CA ASP A 425 7.30 -25.00 24.48
C ASP A 425 6.76 -25.17 25.91
N VAL A 426 6.97 -24.19 26.79
CA VAL A 426 6.51 -24.25 28.19
C VAL A 426 4.97 -24.34 28.31
N PHE A 427 4.22 -23.91 27.29
CA PHE A 427 2.76 -23.93 27.28
C PHE A 427 2.14 -25.23 26.80
N SER A 428 2.75 -25.92 25.84
CA SER A 428 2.23 -27.18 25.31
C SER A 428 2.70 -28.40 26.11
N GLY A 429 3.63 -28.23 27.06
CA GLY A 429 4.34 -29.35 27.68
C GLY A 429 5.32 -30.03 26.72
N GLU A 430 5.49 -29.47 25.52
CA GLU A 430 6.36 -29.99 24.46
C GLU A 430 7.71 -29.27 24.52
N THR A 431 8.59 -29.75 25.39
CA THR A 431 9.91 -29.16 25.65
C THR A 431 10.86 -29.14 24.45
N SER A 432 10.44 -29.68 23.30
CA SER A 432 11.20 -29.72 22.05
C SER A 432 10.93 -28.52 21.13
N LEU A 433 9.91 -27.70 21.41
CA LEU A 433 9.48 -26.58 20.57
C LEU A 433 10.24 -25.29 20.89
N THR A 434 11.48 -25.21 20.42
CA THR A 434 12.42 -24.14 20.79
C THR A 434 12.64 -23.07 19.71
N GLY A 435 12.02 -23.22 18.53
CA GLY A 435 12.28 -22.38 17.36
C GLY A 435 11.91 -20.90 17.53
N ASN A 436 11.03 -20.55 18.48
CA ASN A 436 10.70 -19.15 18.81
C ASN A 436 11.40 -18.63 20.09
N TRP A 437 12.36 -19.37 20.64
CA TRP A 437 13.17 -18.91 21.77
C TRP A 437 13.78 -17.51 21.55
N PRO A 438 14.21 -17.10 20.34
CA PRO A 438 14.61 -15.73 20.10
C PRO A 438 13.56 -14.69 20.51
N ALA A 439 12.28 -14.91 20.23
CA ALA A 439 11.19 -14.03 20.68
C ALA A 439 10.96 -14.15 22.18
N ARG A 440 10.96 -15.38 22.72
CA ARG A 440 10.76 -15.68 24.15
C ARG A 440 11.76 -14.99 25.07
N TYR A 441 13.03 -15.01 24.66
CA TYR A 441 14.19 -14.44 25.35
C TYR A 441 14.61 -13.08 24.78
N LYS A 442 13.74 -12.46 23.96
CA LYS A 442 13.88 -11.08 23.49
C LYS A 442 15.16 -10.78 22.69
N VAL A 443 15.70 -11.77 21.99
CA VAL A 443 16.82 -11.59 21.05
C VAL A 443 16.36 -10.77 19.86
N GLY A 444 16.98 -9.60 19.66
CA GLY A 444 16.61 -8.66 18.59
C GLY A 444 15.58 -7.60 18.99
N TRP A 445 15.14 -7.60 20.26
CA TRP A 445 14.14 -6.69 20.80
C TRP A 445 14.81 -5.56 21.61
N SER A 446 14.26 -4.35 21.56
CA SER A 446 14.66 -3.28 22.48
C SER A 446 13.63 -2.15 22.54
N HIS A 447 13.55 -1.45 23.68
CA HIS A 447 12.75 -0.24 23.88
C HIS A 447 11.29 -0.41 23.43
N ASN A 448 10.66 -1.54 23.77
CA ASN A 448 9.22 -1.73 23.54
C ASN A 448 8.44 -1.43 24.81
N VAL A 449 7.18 -1.07 24.67
CA VAL A 449 6.28 -0.80 25.78
C VAL A 449 5.05 -1.71 25.69
N ALA A 450 4.62 -2.27 26.82
CA ALA A 450 3.36 -3.02 26.95
C ALA A 450 2.48 -2.39 28.05
N ILE A 451 1.39 -1.72 27.69
CA ILE A 451 0.53 -0.98 28.64
C ILE A 451 0.00 -1.90 29.74
N ALA A 452 -0.61 -3.03 29.40
CA ALA A 452 -1.17 -3.98 30.37
C ALA A 452 -0.36 -5.29 30.47
N GLY A 453 0.85 -5.34 29.92
CA GLY A 453 1.68 -6.56 29.90
C GLY A 453 1.08 -7.66 29.01
N SER A 454 0.59 -8.74 29.62
CA SER A 454 0.12 -9.95 28.92
C SER A 454 -1.22 -10.47 29.45
N SER A 455 -1.80 -11.50 28.81
CA SER A 455 -3.14 -12.00 29.15
C SER A 455 -3.21 -12.87 30.42
N ASN A 456 -2.08 -13.42 30.89
CA ASN A 456 -2.06 -14.36 32.00
C ASN A 456 -1.29 -13.86 33.24
N GLU A 457 -0.24 -13.07 33.05
CA GLU A 457 0.55 -12.52 34.15
C GLU A 457 1.11 -11.15 33.78
N PRO A 458 1.23 -10.21 34.75
CA PRO A 458 1.83 -8.92 34.47
C PRO A 458 3.35 -9.03 34.27
N GLY A 459 4.03 -9.87 35.04
CA GLY A 459 5.49 -9.92 35.06
C GLY A 459 6.12 -10.79 33.98
N TYR A 460 7.44 -10.65 33.81
CA TYR A 460 8.27 -11.62 33.09
C TYR A 460 8.49 -12.86 33.94
N GLY A 461 8.69 -14.01 33.29
CA GLY A 461 9.09 -15.23 33.97
C GLY A 461 8.69 -16.50 33.24
N PRO A 462 8.97 -17.68 33.84
CA PRO A 462 8.51 -18.96 33.32
C PRO A 462 7.00 -18.92 33.07
N SER A 463 6.56 -19.34 31.89
CA SER A 463 5.15 -19.32 31.48
C SER A 463 4.48 -17.94 31.37
N SER A 464 5.17 -16.81 31.54
CA SER A 464 4.58 -15.48 31.26
C SER A 464 4.39 -15.27 29.78
N TRP A 465 3.24 -14.76 29.31
CA TRP A 465 3.04 -14.47 27.88
C TRP A 465 3.82 -13.22 27.43
N LEU A 466 4.33 -12.42 28.35
CA LEU A 466 5.18 -11.27 28.03
C LEU A 466 6.58 -11.69 27.56
N GLY A 467 7.02 -12.90 27.95
CA GLY A 467 8.38 -13.44 27.75
C GLY A 467 9.03 -13.84 29.07
N GLU A 468 10.16 -14.53 29.00
CA GLU A 468 10.88 -14.94 30.22
C GLU A 468 11.72 -13.82 30.82
N LEU A 469 12.21 -12.93 29.98
CA LEU A 469 13.07 -11.81 30.36
C LEU A 469 12.62 -10.55 29.62
N PRO A 470 12.83 -9.36 30.20
CA PRO A 470 12.66 -8.10 29.48
C PRO A 470 13.77 -7.90 28.44
N SER A 471 13.45 -7.20 27.34
CA SER A 471 14.48 -6.63 26.46
C SER A 471 15.11 -5.36 27.04
N ILE A 472 16.22 -4.93 26.47
CA ILE A 472 16.87 -3.66 26.85
C ILE A 472 15.87 -2.51 26.67
N GLY A 473 15.61 -1.75 27.74
CA GLY A 473 14.70 -0.60 27.71
C GLY A 473 13.22 -0.96 27.59
N GLU A 474 12.85 -2.24 27.73
CA GLU A 474 11.44 -2.65 27.74
C GLU A 474 10.73 -2.16 29.00
N VAL A 475 9.53 -1.61 28.85
CA VAL A 475 8.69 -1.19 29.96
C VAL A 475 7.33 -1.88 29.84
N SER A 476 6.77 -2.32 30.96
CA SER A 476 5.42 -2.87 31.02
C SER A 476 4.65 -2.27 32.18
N HIS A 477 3.31 -2.31 32.12
CA HIS A 477 2.41 -1.80 33.17
C HIS A 477 2.50 -0.28 33.36
N ILE A 478 2.22 0.44 32.28
CA ILE A 478 2.11 1.90 32.33
C ILE A 478 0.64 2.33 32.24
N ALA A 479 0.35 3.56 32.65
CA ALA A 479 -0.95 4.17 32.39
C ALA A 479 -1.20 4.33 30.88
N SER A 480 -2.47 4.45 30.48
CA SER A 480 -2.82 4.76 29.10
C SER A 480 -2.17 6.10 28.72
N PRO A 481 -1.30 6.14 27.68
CA PRO A 481 -0.46 7.29 27.45
C PRO A 481 -1.02 8.29 26.42
N TRP A 482 -2.30 8.16 26.05
CA TRP A 482 -2.90 8.81 24.89
C TRP A 482 -3.67 10.08 25.23
N VAL A 483 -3.74 11.01 24.28
CA VAL A 483 -4.62 12.18 24.35
C VAL A 483 -6.10 11.76 24.35
N ASP A 484 -6.50 10.84 23.46
CA ASP A 484 -7.89 10.35 23.38
C ASP A 484 -7.92 8.86 22.99
N ASP A 485 -8.02 7.99 24.00
CA ASP A 485 -8.18 6.55 23.78
C ASP A 485 -9.62 6.19 23.43
N ARG A 486 -9.88 5.95 22.14
CA ARG A 486 -11.17 5.45 21.65
C ARG A 486 -11.17 3.97 21.27
N SER A 487 -10.12 3.25 21.66
CA SER A 487 -10.02 1.81 21.46
C SER A 487 -10.96 1.05 22.39
N HIS A 488 -10.96 -0.29 22.27
CA HIS A 488 -11.74 -1.19 23.12
C HIS A 488 -11.52 -0.97 24.62
N THR A 489 -10.32 -0.55 25.02
CA THR A 489 -9.98 -0.28 26.43
C THR A 489 -10.23 1.15 26.89
N GLY A 490 -10.64 2.02 25.97
CA GLY A 490 -10.98 3.42 26.20
C GLY A 490 -12.49 3.67 26.05
N SER A 491 -12.87 4.68 25.25
CA SER A 491 -14.28 5.00 25.00
C SER A 491 -15.01 3.99 24.09
N ASN A 492 -14.27 3.12 23.40
CA ASN A 492 -14.78 2.08 22.51
C ASN A 492 -15.60 2.61 21.32
N THR A 493 -15.22 3.75 20.76
CA THR A 493 -15.93 4.40 19.63
C THR A 493 -15.13 4.45 18.33
N GLY A 494 -13.87 4.03 18.36
CA GLY A 494 -12.94 4.15 17.23
C GLY A 494 -12.51 5.59 16.95
N SER A 495 -11.55 5.74 16.03
CA SER A 495 -10.96 7.02 15.62
C SER A 495 -10.30 7.80 16.77
N GLY A 496 -9.57 7.10 17.63
CA GLY A 496 -8.81 7.68 18.73
C GLY A 496 -7.64 8.55 18.29
N ASP A 497 -7.24 9.47 19.17
CA ASP A 497 -6.03 10.27 19.03
C ASP A 497 -4.91 9.63 19.84
N TYR A 498 -4.11 8.82 19.16
CA TYR A 498 -3.00 8.06 19.73
C TYR A 498 -1.68 8.85 19.77
N ARG A 499 -1.75 10.18 19.74
CA ARG A 499 -0.63 11.01 20.15
C ARG A 499 -0.33 10.79 21.63
N PRO A 500 0.95 10.73 22.03
CA PRO A 500 1.35 10.75 23.43
C PRO A 500 0.81 11.99 24.14
N ASP A 501 0.20 11.84 25.30
CA ASP A 501 -0.14 12.95 26.19
C ASP A 501 1.14 13.63 26.70
N ALA A 502 1.09 14.95 26.92
CA ALA A 502 2.25 15.71 27.38
C ALA A 502 2.78 15.29 28.77
N LEU A 503 1.92 14.72 29.60
CA LEU A 503 2.23 14.19 30.93
C LEU A 503 2.48 12.67 30.92
N SER A 504 2.55 12.06 29.74
CA SER A 504 2.76 10.63 29.59
C SER A 504 4.11 10.18 30.14
N ASP A 505 4.09 9.04 30.85
CA ASP A 505 5.28 8.33 31.31
C ASP A 505 5.96 7.49 30.21
N LEU A 506 5.57 7.69 28.94
CA LEU A 506 6.18 6.97 27.84
C LEU A 506 7.69 7.24 27.76
N PRO A 507 8.52 6.18 27.62
CA PRO A 507 9.93 6.39 27.38
C PRO A 507 10.16 7.13 26.06
N LYS A 508 11.26 7.87 26.03
CA LYS A 508 11.69 8.61 24.85
C LYS A 508 12.85 7.90 24.16
N ILE A 509 12.90 8.01 22.85
CA ILE A 509 13.98 7.54 21.99
C ILE A 509 14.79 8.72 21.46
N SER A 510 16.11 8.54 21.39
CA SER A 510 17.00 9.50 20.75
C SER A 510 17.02 9.31 19.22
N PRO A 511 17.41 10.33 18.45
CA PRO A 511 17.62 10.21 17.00
C PRO A 511 18.53 9.05 16.58
N ALA A 512 19.55 8.74 17.38
CA ALA A 512 20.47 7.64 17.09
C ALA A 512 19.81 6.24 17.18
N GLN A 513 18.64 6.15 17.83
CA GLN A 513 17.92 4.89 18.04
C GLN A 513 16.72 4.71 17.10
N ALA A 514 16.29 5.78 16.42
CA ALA A 514 15.19 5.70 15.46
C ALA A 514 15.73 5.37 14.06
N PRO A 515 15.10 4.42 13.34
CA PRO A 515 15.53 4.05 12.00
C PRO A 515 15.10 5.07 10.92
N TYR A 516 14.42 6.16 11.28
CA TYR A 516 13.85 7.12 10.34
C TYR A 516 13.82 8.55 10.89
N GLY A 517 13.73 9.54 9.98
CA GLY A 517 13.82 10.97 10.32
C GLY A 517 12.51 11.67 10.72
N THR A 518 11.35 11.12 10.33
CA THR A 518 10.03 11.69 10.65
C THR A 518 9.04 10.60 11.08
N ASP A 519 8.05 10.99 11.87
CA ASP A 519 6.95 10.10 12.30
C ASP A 519 5.78 10.05 11.29
N LEU A 520 4.74 9.30 11.65
CA LEU A 520 3.53 9.09 10.86
C LEU A 520 2.79 10.36 10.44
N VAL A 521 2.87 11.43 11.25
CA VAL A 521 2.20 12.71 11.01
C VAL A 521 3.16 13.79 10.52
N GLY A 522 4.41 13.43 10.24
CA GLY A 522 5.41 14.31 9.65
C GLY A 522 6.27 15.08 10.65
N ASN A 523 6.16 14.79 11.96
CA ASN A 523 7.03 15.42 12.95
C ASN A 523 8.46 14.91 12.79
N THR A 524 9.42 15.82 12.72
CA THR A 524 10.84 15.48 12.78
C THR A 524 11.18 14.96 14.18
N LEU A 525 11.95 13.88 14.23
CA LEU A 525 12.51 13.39 15.48
C LEU A 525 13.59 14.38 15.97
N GLY A 526 13.23 15.27 16.89
CA GLY A 526 14.17 16.14 17.60
C GLY A 526 15.03 15.36 18.60
N ASP A 527 15.67 16.05 19.56
CA ASP A 527 16.57 15.42 20.55
C ASP A 527 15.90 14.35 21.43
N SER A 528 14.56 14.30 21.46
CA SER A 528 13.79 13.24 22.11
C SER A 528 12.38 13.11 21.51
N GLY A 529 11.98 11.90 21.09
CA GLY A 529 10.60 11.58 20.70
C GLY A 529 10.07 10.40 21.51
N PHE A 530 8.76 10.29 21.72
CA PHE A 530 8.17 9.16 22.42
C PHE A 530 8.22 7.86 21.61
N ILE A 531 8.21 6.71 22.28
CA ILE A 531 8.00 5.40 21.66
C ILE A 531 6.60 5.34 21.01
N GLY A 532 6.50 4.69 19.85
CA GLY A 532 5.26 4.51 19.09
C GLY A 532 5.31 5.09 17.69
N ALA A 533 4.15 5.12 17.03
CA ALA A 533 4.00 5.61 15.65
C ALA A 533 4.00 7.13 15.52
N VAL A 534 3.63 7.83 16.61
CA VAL A 534 3.65 9.29 16.70
C VAL A 534 4.59 9.69 17.83
N LEU A 535 5.58 10.50 17.51
CA LEU A 535 6.74 10.74 18.38
C LEU A 535 6.57 11.99 19.25
N SER A 536 5.55 12.81 19.01
CA SER A 536 5.34 14.08 19.70
C SER A 536 3.88 14.31 20.11
N PHE A 537 3.70 15.16 21.12
CA PHE A 537 2.38 15.59 21.61
C PHE A 537 1.79 16.79 20.83
N ALA A 538 2.57 17.38 19.91
CA ALA A 538 2.24 18.63 19.22
C ALA A 538 1.29 18.39 18.03
#